data_AF-A0A3D1HAF0-F1
#
_entry.id   AF-A0A3D1HAF0-F1
#
_cell.length_a   1.000
_cell.length_b   1.000
_cell.length_c   1.000
_cell.angle_alpha   90.00
_cell.angle_beta   90.00
_cell.angle_gamma   90.00
#
_symmetry.space_group_name_H-M   'P 1'
#
loop_
_entity.id
_entity.type
_entity.pdbx_description
1 polymer ?
#
loop_
_entity_poly.entity_id
_entity_poly.type
_entity_poly.pdbx_seq_one_letter_code
_entity_poly.pdbx_strand_id
1 'polypeptide(L)'
;MIQIIKKDNTREDFNVRKVVNAVNKSATRVMYKFTPDELNYICKFVTDKAQEFGSDEIPIAKMHNIVEGALEATNPAVAKSYKDYRNYKQDFVHMLDEVYVKSQSIMYIGDKENSNSDSALVSTKRSLIFNELNKELYKKFFMTAEELQACRDGYIYVHDMSARRDTMNCCL
;
A
#
# COMPACT_ATOMS: atom_id res chain seq x y z
N MET A 1 17.15 24.02 11.54
CA MET A 1 17.61 22.79 10.81
C MET A 1 16.34 22.03 10.49
N ILE A 2 16.08 21.71 9.23
CA ILE A 2 14.78 21.15 8.84
C ILE A 2 14.65 19.72 9.37
N GLN A 3 13.60 19.48 10.14
CA GLN A 3 13.21 18.17 10.67
C GLN A 3 11.97 17.65 9.95
N ILE A 4 11.96 16.34 9.70
CA ILE A 4 10.86 15.64 9.06
C ILE A 4 10.07 14.88 10.13
N ILE A 5 8.79 15.21 10.29
CA ILE A 5 7.88 14.47 11.16
C ILE A 5 7.39 13.23 10.41
N LYS A 6 7.76 12.05 10.90
CA LYS A 6 7.35 10.75 10.36
C LYS A 6 5.89 10.42 10.73
N LYS A 7 5.38 9.31 10.18
CA LYS A 7 4.01 8.84 10.42
C LYS A 7 3.74 8.47 11.88
N ASP A 8 4.78 8.06 12.61
CA ASP A 8 4.76 7.70 14.03
C ASP A 8 5.08 8.89 14.96
N ASN A 9 5.03 10.13 14.43
CA ASN A 9 5.45 11.36 15.11
C ASN A 9 6.92 11.42 15.54
N THR A 10 7.76 10.48 15.09
CA THR A 10 9.20 10.61 15.29
C THR A 10 9.77 11.74 14.43
N ARG A 11 10.78 12.44 14.95
CA ARG A 11 11.48 13.52 14.26
C ARG A 11 12.80 13.00 13.73
N GLU A 12 13.08 13.29 12.47
CA GLU A 12 14.36 12.94 11.84
C GLU A 12 14.88 14.12 11.03
N ASP A 13 16.19 14.37 11.07
CA ASP A 13 16.79 15.43 10.27
C ASP A 13 16.61 15.19 8.77
N PHE A 14 16.33 16.27 8.03
CA PHE A 14 16.20 16.21 6.58
C PHE A 14 17.51 15.74 5.94
N ASN A 15 17.42 14.65 5.17
CA ASN A 15 18.56 14.08 4.45
C ASN A 15 18.21 13.86 2.98
N VAL A 16 18.80 14.67 2.12
CA VAL A 16 18.58 14.62 0.66
C VAL A 16 18.96 13.26 0.05
N ARG A 17 19.93 12.53 0.62
CA ARG A 17 20.30 11.19 0.12
C ARG A 17 19.14 10.20 0.22
N LYS A 18 18.24 10.35 1.20
CA LYS A 18 17.03 9.51 1.28
C LYS A 18 16.07 9.77 0.12
N VAL A 19 15.98 11.02 -0.34
CA VAL A 19 15.20 11.41 -1.51
C VAL A 19 15.80 10.76 -2.76
N VAL A 20 17.12 10.89 -2.97
CA VAL A 20 17.84 10.26 -4.10
C VAL A 20 17.61 8.75 -4.16
N ASN A 21 17.70 8.07 -3.02
CA ASN A 21 17.45 6.64 -2.96
C ASN A 21 16.00 6.27 -3.30
N ALA A 22 15.03 7.07 -2.87
CA ALA A 22 13.62 6.82 -3.13
C ALA A 22 13.25 7.06 -4.61
N VAL A 23 13.76 8.13 -5.22
CA VAL A 23 13.50 8.42 -6.64
C VAL A 23 14.18 7.41 -7.55
N ASN A 24 15.42 6.99 -7.26
CA ASN A 24 16.11 5.97 -8.04
C ASN A 24 15.39 4.61 -7.98
N LYS A 25 14.90 4.20 -6.81
CA LYS A 25 14.07 2.98 -6.67
C LYS A 25 12.81 3.02 -7.53
N SER A 26 12.24 4.21 -7.73
CA SER A 26 11.05 4.39 -8.56
C SER A 26 11.41 4.41 -10.05
N ALA A 27 12.51 5.07 -10.41
CA ALA A 27 13.04 5.08 -11.77
C ALA A 27 13.40 3.67 -12.27
N THR A 28 14.03 2.83 -11.43
CA THR A 28 14.36 1.44 -11.80
C THR A 28 13.13 0.63 -12.17
N ARG A 29 11.96 0.86 -11.55
CA ARG A 29 10.71 0.12 -11.84
C ARG A 29 10.16 0.42 -13.22
N VAL A 30 10.43 1.61 -13.74
CA VAL A 30 10.05 2.02 -15.10
C VAL A 30 11.24 1.91 -16.06
N MET A 31 12.28 1.16 -15.69
CA MET A 31 13.49 0.94 -16.48
C MET A 31 14.20 2.24 -16.90
N TYR A 32 14.10 3.26 -16.07
CA TYR A 32 14.70 4.56 -16.28
C TYR A 32 15.87 4.79 -15.33
N LYS A 33 16.88 5.54 -15.79
CA LYS A 33 18.04 5.93 -14.99
C LYS A 33 18.23 7.43 -15.14
N PHE A 34 18.13 8.14 -14.01
CA PHE A 34 18.40 9.57 -13.99
C PHE A 34 19.85 9.86 -14.36
N THR A 35 20.03 10.93 -15.10
CA THR A 35 21.33 11.58 -15.29
C THR A 35 21.75 12.31 -14.00
N PRO A 36 23.05 12.59 -13.82
CA PRO A 36 23.52 13.39 -12.68
C PRO A 36 22.83 14.76 -12.59
N ASP A 37 22.56 15.41 -13.73
CA ASP A 37 21.93 16.73 -13.78
C ASP A 37 20.47 16.70 -13.32
N GLU A 38 19.72 15.66 -13.71
CA GLU A 38 18.34 15.46 -13.25
C GLU A 38 18.29 15.17 -11.74
N LEU A 39 19.22 14.36 -11.22
CA LEU A 39 19.30 14.12 -9.78
C LEU A 39 19.65 15.40 -9.02
N ASN A 40 20.57 16.21 -9.54
CA ASN A 40 20.93 17.51 -8.97
C ASN A 40 19.75 18.46 -8.98
N TYR A 41 18.98 18.52 -10.07
CA TYR A 41 17.74 19.29 -10.16
C TYR A 41 16.72 18.86 -9.11
N ILE A 42 16.43 17.55 -9.01
CA ILE A 42 15.50 17.01 -8.01
C ILE A 42 15.96 17.37 -6.59
N CYS A 43 17.23 17.17 -6.28
CA CYS A 43 17.79 17.49 -4.97
C CYS A 43 17.66 18.98 -4.64
N LYS A 44 17.99 19.84 -5.59
CA LYS A 44 17.90 21.29 -5.45
C LYS A 44 16.44 21.72 -5.25
N PHE A 45 15.54 21.28 -6.13
CA PHE A 45 14.12 21.60 -6.04
C PHE A 45 13.51 21.20 -4.69
N VAL A 46 13.80 19.98 -4.22
CA VAL A 46 13.27 19.49 -2.93
C VAL A 46 13.85 20.28 -1.76
N THR A 47 15.13 20.64 -1.82
CA THR A 47 15.80 21.42 -0.77
C THR A 47 15.26 22.85 -0.73
N ASP A 48 15.14 23.51 -1.88
CA ASP A 48 14.63 24.87 -2.00
C ASP A 48 13.18 24.94 -1.49
N LYS A 49 12.33 24.00 -1.92
CA LYS A 49 10.93 23.92 -1.44
C LYS A 49 10.81 23.59 0.04
N ALA A 50 11.73 22.79 0.58
CA ALA A 50 11.77 22.52 2.02
C ALA A 50 12.16 23.77 2.82
N GLN A 51 13.08 24.59 2.31
CA GLN A 51 13.48 25.86 2.93
C GLN A 51 12.39 26.93 2.83
N GLU A 52 11.74 27.06 1.67
CA GLU A 52 10.61 27.98 1.44
C GLU A 52 9.42 27.70 2.36
N PHE A 53 9.28 26.47 2.86
CA PHE A 53 8.18 26.10 3.75
C PHE A 53 8.17 26.89 5.06
N GLY A 54 9.30 27.53 5.43
CA GLY A 54 9.37 28.50 6.53
C GLY A 54 9.15 27.92 7.93
N SER A 55 9.04 26.60 8.04
CA SER A 55 8.93 25.86 9.30
C SER A 55 10.10 24.88 9.41
N ASP A 56 10.68 24.80 10.61
CA ASP A 56 11.70 23.80 10.92
C ASP A 56 11.11 22.37 10.97
N GLU A 57 9.80 22.19 10.89
CA GLU A 57 9.14 20.88 10.91
C GLU A 57 8.27 20.65 9.65
N ILE A 58 8.61 19.63 8.86
CA ILE A 58 7.86 19.26 7.65
C ILE A 58 7.25 17.86 7.85
N PRO A 59 5.93 17.71 7.78
CA PRO A 59 5.29 16.40 7.76
C PRO A 59 5.74 15.56 6.57
N ILE A 60 5.99 14.25 6.78
CA ILE A 60 6.44 13.34 5.72
C ILE A 60 5.49 13.32 4.51
N ALA A 61 4.19 13.50 4.72
CA ALA A 61 3.21 13.59 3.64
C ALA A 61 3.45 14.80 2.74
N LYS A 62 3.83 15.96 3.30
CA LYS A 62 4.18 17.16 2.53
C LYS A 62 5.49 16.97 1.79
N MET A 63 6.49 16.34 2.42
CA MET A 63 7.75 16.01 1.77
C MET A 63 7.53 15.10 0.54
N HIS A 64 6.64 14.11 0.64
CA HIS A 64 6.28 13.29 -0.52
C HIS A 64 5.68 14.13 -1.66
N ASN A 65 4.79 15.08 -1.37
CA ASN A 65 4.22 15.95 -2.40
C ASN A 65 5.28 16.84 -3.07
N ILE A 66 6.27 17.34 -2.32
CA ILE A 66 7.39 18.10 -2.87
C ILE A 66 8.22 17.23 -3.83
N VAL A 67 8.52 15.99 -3.44
CA VAL A 67 9.25 15.03 -4.28
C VAL A 67 8.45 14.66 -5.52
N GLU A 68 7.13 14.44 -5.40
CA GLU A 68 6.24 14.19 -6.54
C GLU A 68 6.28 15.35 -7.54
N GLY A 69 6.22 16.61 -7.07
CA GLY A 69 6.33 17.78 -7.94
C GLY A 69 7.68 17.88 -8.67
N ALA A 70 8.79 17.55 -8.00
CA ALA A 70 10.12 17.51 -8.62
C ALA A 70 10.22 16.42 -9.70
N LEU A 71 9.60 15.27 -9.46
CA LEU A 71 9.55 14.16 -10.40
C LEU A 71 8.65 14.47 -11.59
N GLU A 72 7.53 15.16 -11.38
CA GLU A 72 6.59 15.49 -12.44
C GLU A 72 7.18 16.49 -13.44
N ALA A 73 8.02 17.42 -12.95
CA ALA A 73 8.80 18.32 -13.79
C ALA A 73 9.95 17.63 -14.55
N THR A 74 10.52 16.57 -13.98
CA THR A 74 11.67 15.86 -14.57
C THR A 74 11.23 14.73 -15.52
N ASN A 75 10.40 13.81 -15.03
CA ASN A 75 9.92 12.64 -15.75
C ASN A 75 8.56 12.16 -15.18
N PRO A 76 7.44 12.46 -15.86
CA PRO A 76 6.09 12.07 -15.42
C PRO A 76 5.89 10.57 -15.21
N ALA A 77 6.59 9.71 -15.96
CA ALA A 77 6.48 8.27 -15.80
C ALA A 77 7.08 7.80 -14.46
N VAL A 78 8.19 8.39 -14.04
CA VAL A 78 8.79 8.12 -12.72
C VAL A 78 7.92 8.70 -11.60
N ALA A 79 7.33 9.89 -11.80
CA ALA A 79 6.39 10.49 -10.86
C ALA A 79 5.19 9.58 -10.60
N LYS A 80 4.58 9.05 -11.67
CA LYS A 80 3.50 8.07 -11.59
C LYS A 80 3.93 6.81 -10.83
N SER A 81 5.09 6.22 -11.16
CA SER A 81 5.58 5.04 -10.45
C SER A 81 5.84 5.28 -8.96
N TYR A 82 6.32 6.48 -8.60
CA TYR A 82 6.54 6.88 -7.22
C TYR A 82 5.21 6.95 -6.44
N LYS A 83 4.20 7.61 -7.03
CA LYS A 83 2.85 7.74 -6.47
C LYS A 83 2.14 6.38 -6.35
N ASP A 84 2.20 5.57 -7.39
CA ASP A 84 1.59 4.23 -7.41
C ASP A 84 2.18 3.34 -6.32
N TYR A 85 3.51 3.37 -6.12
CA TYR A 85 4.14 2.60 -5.04
C TYR A 85 3.77 3.11 -3.65
N ARG A 86 3.69 4.43 -3.47
CA ARG A 86 3.25 5.05 -2.21
C ARG A 86 1.82 4.61 -1.87
N ASN A 87 0.90 4.75 -2.83
CA ASN A 87 -0.50 4.37 -2.67
C ASN A 87 -0.62 2.87 -2.43
N TYR A 88 0.09 2.03 -3.19
CA TYR A 88 0.15 0.59 -2.95
C TYR A 88 0.53 0.24 -1.50
N LYS A 89 1.53 0.91 -0.93
CA LYS A 89 1.92 0.70 0.46
C LYS A 89 0.86 1.15 1.46
N GLN A 90 0.15 2.24 1.19
CA GLN A 90 -0.95 2.70 2.04
C GLN A 90 -2.14 1.72 1.98
N ASP A 91 -2.58 1.37 0.77
CA ASP A 91 -3.65 0.41 0.53
C ASP A 91 -3.36 -0.95 1.16
N PHE A 92 -2.12 -1.44 1.04
CA PHE A 92 -1.73 -2.74 1.58
C PHE A 92 -1.79 -2.74 3.12
N VAL A 93 -1.40 -1.65 3.76
CA VAL A 93 -1.52 -1.50 5.22
C VAL A 93 -3.00 -1.47 5.63
N HIS A 94 -3.84 -0.69 4.92
CA HIS A 94 -5.28 -0.67 5.18
C HIS A 94 -5.93 -2.05 5.00
N MET A 95 -5.55 -2.80 3.97
CA MET A 95 -6.04 -4.17 3.77
C MET A 95 -5.66 -5.09 4.94
N LEU A 96 -4.42 -4.99 5.44
CA LEU A 96 -4.01 -5.76 6.62
C LEU A 96 -4.75 -5.35 7.89
N ASP A 97 -5.04 -4.06 8.06
CA ASP A 97 -5.84 -3.56 9.18
C ASP A 97 -7.28 -4.09 9.12
N GLU A 98 -7.89 -4.14 7.94
CA GLU A 98 -9.23 -4.73 7.73
C GLU A 98 -9.24 -6.23 8.06
N VAL A 99 -8.25 -6.97 7.56
CA VAL A 99 -8.08 -8.40 7.89
C VAL A 99 -7.88 -8.57 9.40
N TYR A 100 -7.12 -7.68 10.05
CA TYR A 100 -6.94 -7.72 11.50
C TYR A 100 -8.26 -7.49 12.23
N VAL A 101 -9.05 -6.47 11.89
CA VAL A 101 -10.36 -6.21 12.52
C VAL A 101 -11.30 -7.41 12.36
N LYS A 102 -11.38 -7.99 11.16
CA LYS A 102 -12.18 -9.20 10.92
C LYS A 102 -11.65 -10.40 11.71
N SER A 103 -10.32 -10.58 11.78
CA SER A 103 -9.71 -11.63 12.59
C SER A 103 -10.07 -11.53 14.08
N GLN A 104 -10.15 -10.30 14.62
CA GLN A 104 -10.60 -10.05 15.99
C GLN A 104 -12.07 -10.47 16.16
N SER A 105 -12.95 -10.09 15.22
CA SER A 105 -14.35 -10.53 15.28
C SER A 105 -14.50 -12.05 15.27
N ILE A 106 -13.73 -12.76 14.43
CA ILE A 106 -13.69 -14.24 14.40
C ILE A 106 -13.20 -14.79 15.74
N MET A 107 -12.19 -14.19 16.35
CA MET A 107 -11.65 -14.67 17.62
C MET A 107 -12.61 -14.49 18.80
N TYR A 108 -13.32 -13.36 18.87
CA TYR A 108 -14.14 -12.98 20.02
C TYR A 108 -15.63 -13.34 19.89
N ILE A 109 -16.21 -13.18 18.69
CA ILE A 109 -17.63 -13.40 18.44
C ILE A 109 -17.86 -14.80 17.83
N GLY A 110 -16.83 -15.36 17.20
CA GLY A 110 -16.94 -16.55 16.35
C GLY A 110 -17.49 -16.21 14.98
N ASP A 111 -17.16 -17.02 13.97
CA ASP A 111 -17.81 -16.94 12.66
C ASP A 111 -19.23 -17.54 12.75
N LYS A 112 -20.21 -16.79 12.24
CA LYS A 112 -21.64 -17.18 12.17
C LYS A 112 -22.11 -17.37 10.73
N GLU A 113 -21.29 -17.06 9.72
CA GLU A 113 -21.66 -17.26 8.31
C GLU A 113 -21.57 -18.72 7.90
N ASN A 114 -20.65 -19.50 8.48
CA ASN A 114 -20.47 -20.91 8.16
C ASN A 114 -20.81 -21.82 9.34
N SER A 115 -22.04 -22.32 9.38
CA SER A 115 -22.55 -23.24 10.41
C SER A 115 -21.81 -24.58 10.50
N ASN A 116 -21.05 -24.95 9.46
CA ASN A 116 -20.25 -26.19 9.46
C ASN A 116 -18.88 -26.02 10.14
N SER A 117 -18.48 -24.80 10.49
CA SER A 117 -17.20 -24.51 11.13
C SER A 117 -17.39 -24.21 12.61
N ASP A 118 -16.85 -25.04 13.50
CA ASP A 118 -16.88 -24.76 14.94
C ASP A 118 -15.86 -23.65 15.28
N SER A 119 -16.38 -22.43 15.28
CA SER A 119 -15.67 -21.20 15.62
C SER A 119 -15.12 -21.17 17.06
N ALA A 120 -15.47 -22.12 17.95
CA ALA A 120 -14.92 -22.20 19.29
C ALA A 120 -13.50 -22.82 19.32
N LEU A 121 -13.16 -23.67 18.35
CA LEU A 121 -11.86 -24.35 18.28
C LEU A 121 -10.76 -23.44 17.72
N VAL A 122 -9.58 -23.47 18.35
CA VAL A 122 -8.41 -22.63 17.98
C VAL A 122 -7.92 -22.93 16.56
N SER A 123 -7.95 -24.20 16.13
CA SER A 123 -7.59 -24.62 14.78
C SER A 123 -8.52 -24.04 13.71
N THR A 124 -9.83 -23.99 13.99
CA THR A 124 -10.83 -23.39 13.11
C THR A 124 -10.65 -21.88 13.01
N LYS A 125 -10.45 -21.19 14.14
CA LYS A 125 -10.17 -19.74 14.16
C LYS A 125 -8.97 -19.38 13.29
N ARG A 126 -7.86 -20.12 13.40
CA ARG A 126 -6.67 -19.88 12.57
C ARG A 126 -6.98 -20.02 11.07
N SER A 127 -7.76 -21.02 10.70
CA SER A 127 -8.14 -21.29 9.31
C SER A 127 -9.06 -20.19 8.76
N LEU A 128 -10.01 -19.72 9.56
CA LEU A 128 -10.92 -18.63 9.20
C LEU A 128 -10.16 -17.30 8.99
N ILE A 129 -9.20 -16.99 9.85
CA ILE A 129 -8.34 -15.80 9.70
C ILE A 129 -7.52 -15.89 8.41
N PHE A 130 -6.95 -17.07 8.13
CA PHE A 130 -6.19 -17.29 6.91
C PHE A 130 -7.06 -17.17 5.65
N ASN A 131 -8.29 -17.69 5.70
CA ASN A 131 -9.25 -17.55 4.61
C ASN A 131 -9.58 -16.09 4.32
N GLU A 132 -9.78 -15.27 5.37
CA GLU A 132 -10.08 -13.86 5.20
C GLU A 132 -8.89 -13.09 4.60
N LEU A 133 -7.67 -13.40 5.01
CA LEU A 133 -6.46 -12.87 4.38
C LEU A 133 -6.40 -13.23 2.90
N ASN A 134 -6.58 -14.51 2.55
CA ASN A 134 -6.55 -14.96 1.16
C ASN A 134 -7.65 -14.32 0.31
N LYS A 135 -8.83 -14.11 0.87
CA LYS A 135 -9.95 -13.44 0.23
C LYS A 135 -9.59 -12.01 -0.17
N GLU A 136 -8.98 -11.24 0.74
CA GLU A 136 -8.56 -9.87 0.46
C GLU A 136 -7.36 -9.79 -0.50
N LEU A 137 -6.42 -10.74 -0.40
CA LEU A 137 -5.33 -10.87 -1.38
C LEU A 137 -5.86 -11.19 -2.79
N TYR A 138 -6.84 -12.09 -2.91
CA TYR A 138 -7.44 -12.44 -4.19
C TYR A 138 -8.07 -11.20 -4.85
N LYS A 139 -8.91 -10.49 -4.10
CA LYS A 139 -9.54 -9.23 -4.55
C LYS A 139 -8.51 -8.20 -5.02
N LYS A 140 -7.43 -8.00 -4.26
CA LYS A 140 -6.43 -6.94 -4.56
C LYS A 140 -5.57 -7.26 -5.78
N PHE A 141 -5.20 -8.53 -5.98
CA PHE A 141 -4.22 -8.91 -7.00
C PHE A 141 -4.83 -9.52 -8.27
N PHE A 142 -6.05 -10.07 -8.19
CA PHE A 142 -6.65 -10.84 -9.29
C PHE A 142 -7.98 -10.28 -9.79
N MET A 143 -8.56 -9.30 -9.10
CA MET A 143 -9.78 -8.66 -9.54
C MET A 143 -9.52 -7.21 -9.95
N THR A 144 -10.15 -6.81 -11.04
CA THR A 144 -10.22 -5.42 -11.50
C THR A 144 -11.22 -4.62 -10.67
N ALA A 145 -11.14 -3.30 -10.76
CA ALA A 145 -12.10 -2.42 -10.07
C ALA A 145 -13.55 -2.67 -10.53
N GLU A 146 -13.74 -2.98 -11.81
CA GLU A 146 -15.04 -3.30 -12.40
C GLU A 146 -15.58 -4.63 -11.86
N GLU A 147 -14.76 -5.68 -11.79
CA GLU A 147 -15.15 -6.97 -11.22
C GLU A 147 -15.47 -6.86 -9.72
N LEU A 148 -14.68 -6.08 -8.96
CA LEU A 148 -14.97 -5.82 -7.55
C LEU A 148 -16.30 -5.10 -7.38
N GLN A 149 -16.60 -4.14 -8.25
CA GLN A 149 -17.88 -3.44 -8.21
C GLN A 149 -19.04 -4.37 -8.59
N ALA A 150 -18.87 -5.18 -9.63
CA ALA A 150 -19.86 -6.17 -10.04
C ALA A 150 -20.13 -7.21 -8.93
N CYS A 151 -19.13 -7.58 -8.13
CA CYS A 151 -19.33 -8.39 -6.93
C CYS A 151 -20.15 -7.68 -5.85
N ARG A 152 -19.90 -6.38 -5.61
CA ARG A 152 -20.64 -5.59 -4.62
C ARG A 152 -22.10 -5.38 -5.01
N ASP A 153 -22.35 -5.18 -6.30
CA ASP A 153 -23.68 -4.99 -6.86
C ASP A 153 -24.45 -6.31 -7.03
N GLY A 154 -23.80 -7.46 -6.77
CA GLY A 154 -24.41 -8.78 -6.85
C GLY A 154 -24.53 -9.34 -8.27
N TYR A 155 -23.87 -8.73 -9.27
CA TYR A 155 -23.84 -9.25 -10.64
C TYR A 155 -22.99 -10.52 -10.79
N ILE A 156 -21.90 -10.61 -10.03
CA ILE A 156 -21.01 -11.78 -10.06
C ILE A 156 -20.66 -12.22 -8.63
N TYR A 157 -20.54 -13.54 -8.42
CA TYR A 157 -20.11 -14.12 -7.15
C TYR A 157 -18.98 -15.12 -7.38
N VAL A 158 -17.84 -14.88 -6.74
CA VAL A 158 -16.67 -15.76 -6.85
C VAL A 158 -16.75 -16.83 -5.75
N HIS A 159 -17.10 -18.05 -6.15
CA HIS A 159 -17.12 -19.21 -5.25
C HIS A 159 -15.73 -19.53 -4.69
N ASP A 160 -15.67 -19.86 -3.41
CA ASP A 160 -14.47 -20.30 -2.68
C ASP A 160 -13.25 -19.40 -2.87
N MET A 161 -13.48 -18.09 -2.90
CA MET A 161 -12.47 -17.07 -3.20
C MET A 161 -11.21 -17.17 -2.33
N SER A 162 -11.33 -17.63 -1.09
CA SER A 162 -10.20 -17.83 -0.18
C SER A 162 -9.30 -19.02 -0.51
N ALA A 163 -9.80 -20.02 -1.25
CA ALA A 163 -9.08 -21.26 -1.60
C ALA A 163 -8.86 -21.42 -3.12
N ARG A 164 -9.35 -20.46 -3.93
CA ARG A 164 -9.36 -20.53 -5.40
C ARG A 164 -7.99 -20.72 -6.04
N ARG A 165 -6.92 -20.33 -5.34
CA ARG A 165 -5.53 -20.47 -5.80
C ARG A 165 -4.87 -21.77 -5.40
N ASP A 166 -5.38 -22.42 -4.37
CA ASP A 166 -4.68 -23.51 -3.70
C ASP A 166 -5.12 -24.88 -4.23
N THR A 167 -6.36 -24.98 -4.71
CA THR A 167 -6.93 -26.24 -5.17
C THR A 167 -8.06 -26.05 -6.20
N MET A 168 -8.41 -27.12 -6.89
CA MET A 168 -9.69 -27.23 -7.59
C MET A 168 -10.85 -27.23 -6.59
N ASN A 169 -11.99 -26.66 -6.98
CA ASN A 169 -13.14 -26.53 -6.09
C ASN A 169 -13.69 -27.91 -5.68
N CYS A 170 -13.90 -28.81 -6.65
CA CYS A 170 -14.32 -30.19 -6.42
C CYS A 170 -13.78 -31.12 -7.53
N CYS A 171 -13.64 -32.41 -7.24
CA CYS A 171 -13.45 -33.48 -8.22
C CYS A 171 -14.46 -34.62 -7.97
N LEU A 172 -14.90 -35.27 -9.05
CA LEU A 172 -15.83 -36.42 -9.03
C LEU A 172 -15.09 -37.74 -8.87
#